data_AF-A0A2V6UMD8-F1
#
_entry.id   AF-A0A2V6UMD8-F1
#
_cell.length_a   1.000
_cell.length_b   1.000
_cell.length_c   1.000
_cell.angle_alpha   90.00
_cell.angle_beta   90.00
_cell.angle_gamma   90.00
#
_symmetry.space_group_name_H-M   'P 1'
#
loop_
_entity.id
_entity.type
_entity.pdbx_description
1 polymer ?
#
loop_
_entity_poly.entity_id
_entity_poly.type
_entity_poly.pdbx_seq_one_letter_code
_entity_poly.pdbx_strand_id
1 'polypeptide(L)'
;MRTPTARALVILGVIVASWVGGFTLRGLLTAPPPPAAPSAPSPVDGLQAAFVGVAQRVRPAVVNVGTMQIARRAGPENPGLFSDDPAFREFFERFFGGGRPGAGGEFRLPSLGSGVIIDKRGDVLTNFHVVKGADRVTVRLGSKREYPGRIVGTDTKTDLAVVRFEPESEVSVATLGDSDALRVGEWAIAIGNPFGL
;
A
#
# COMPACT_ATOMS: atom_id res chain seq x y z
N MET A 1 -32.48 91.18 43.16
CA MET A 1 -32.34 90.39 41.92
C MET A 1 -30.89 89.92 41.80
N ARG A 2 -30.61 88.67 42.18
CA ARG A 2 -29.29 88.00 42.06
C ARG A 2 -29.57 86.53 41.82
N THR A 3 -29.16 85.98 40.68
CA THR A 3 -29.28 84.54 40.37
C THR A 3 -27.89 83.97 40.04
N PRO A 4 -27.47 82.87 40.70
CA PRO A 4 -26.26 82.12 40.36
C PRO A 4 -26.64 80.77 39.75
N THR A 5 -26.51 80.59 38.43
CA THR A 5 -26.82 79.29 37.77
C THR A 5 -25.89 79.01 36.59
N ALA A 6 -24.59 78.89 36.83
CA ALA A 6 -23.64 78.50 35.77
C ALA A 6 -22.60 77.45 36.19
N ARG A 7 -22.46 77.12 37.48
CA ARG A 7 -21.38 76.23 37.97
C ARG A 7 -21.77 74.74 38.07
N ALA A 8 -23.05 74.39 38.04
CA ALA A 8 -23.51 73.01 38.22
C ALA A 8 -23.45 72.15 36.93
N LEU A 9 -23.39 72.77 35.75
CA LEU A 9 -23.54 72.07 34.47
C LEU A 9 -22.22 71.50 33.90
N VAL A 10 -21.06 71.97 34.37
CA VAL A 10 -19.75 71.55 33.84
C VAL A 10 -19.27 70.24 34.47
N ILE A 11 -19.67 69.94 35.72
CA ILE A 11 -19.17 68.76 36.45
C ILE A 11 -19.87 67.47 35.98
N LEU A 12 -21.11 67.54 35.48
CA LEU A 12 -21.84 66.36 34.99
C LEU A 12 -21.34 65.87 33.61
N GLY A 13 -20.80 66.76 32.78
CA GLY A 13 -20.29 66.40 31.44
C GLY A 13 -18.99 65.59 31.46
N VAL A 14 -18.14 65.77 32.48
CA VAL A 14 -16.82 65.11 32.56
C VAL A 14 -16.92 63.65 33.07
N ILE A 15 -17.94 63.32 33.87
CA ILE A 15 -18.12 61.96 34.40
C ILE A 15 -18.66 61.00 33.33
N VAL A 16 -19.53 61.47 32.42
CA VAL A 16 -20.10 60.61 31.34
C VAL A 16 -19.06 60.31 30.25
N ALA A 17 -18.16 61.24 29.96
CA ALA A 17 -17.08 61.03 28.97
C ALA A 17 -16.09 59.92 29.39
N SER A 18 -15.85 59.74 30.69
CA SER A 18 -14.94 58.71 31.22
C SER A 18 -15.54 57.30 31.19
N TRP A 19 -16.87 57.14 31.22
CA TRP A 19 -17.51 55.82 31.11
C TRP A 19 -17.64 55.34 29.66
N VAL A 20 -17.81 56.27 28.70
CA VAL A 20 -17.90 55.93 27.26
C VAL A 20 -16.51 55.73 26.64
N GLY A 21 -15.51 56.52 27.04
CA GLY A 21 -14.13 56.36 26.58
C GLY A 21 -13.44 55.07 27.06
N GLY A 22 -13.75 54.62 28.28
CA GLY A 22 -13.19 53.37 28.82
C GLY A 22 -13.73 52.10 28.15
N PHE A 23 -14.99 52.12 27.68
CA PHE A 23 -15.63 50.95 27.07
C PHE A 23 -15.19 50.73 25.61
N THR A 24 -14.93 51.80 24.88
CA THR A 24 -14.48 51.74 23.48
C THR A 24 -13.01 51.32 23.36
N LEU A 25 -12.16 51.68 24.33
CA LEU A 25 -10.76 51.24 24.33
C LEU A 25 -10.57 49.79 24.79
N ARG A 26 -11.45 49.27 25.69
CA ARG A 26 -11.37 47.88 26.15
C ARG A 26 -11.80 46.85 25.11
N GLY A 27 -12.79 47.19 24.27
CA GLY A 27 -13.26 46.29 23.19
C GLY A 27 -12.24 46.06 22.06
N LEU A 28 -11.32 46.99 21.85
CA LEU A 28 -10.23 46.87 20.87
C LEU A 28 -9.04 46.04 21.37
N LEU A 29 -8.92 45.82 22.69
CA LEU A 29 -7.84 45.03 23.31
C LEU A 29 -8.25 43.58 23.60
N THR A 30 -9.52 43.20 23.39
CA THR A 30 -10.05 41.85 23.65
C THR A 30 -10.64 41.18 22.41
N ALA A 31 -10.28 41.63 21.21
CA ALA A 31 -10.71 40.94 19.98
C ALA A 31 -10.20 39.48 20.04
N PRO A 32 -11.10 38.48 19.93
CA PRO A 32 -10.67 37.09 19.87
C PRO A 32 -9.73 36.91 18.66
N PRO A 33 -8.63 36.15 18.81
CA PRO A 33 -7.73 35.91 17.68
C PRO A 33 -8.53 35.35 16.51
N PRO A 34 -8.26 35.78 15.27
CA PRO A 34 -8.94 35.23 14.10
C PRO A 34 -8.81 33.70 14.12
N PRO A 35 -9.86 32.96 13.73
CA PRO A 35 -9.81 31.51 13.68
C PRO A 35 -8.58 31.09 12.87
N ALA A 36 -7.76 30.22 13.46
CA ALA A 36 -6.56 29.72 12.81
C ALA A 36 -6.94 29.19 11.42
N ALA A 37 -6.31 29.72 10.38
CA ALA A 37 -6.49 29.22 9.02
C ALA A 37 -6.15 27.72 9.02
N PRO A 38 -6.89 26.88 8.26
CA PRO A 38 -6.59 25.45 8.19
C PRO A 38 -5.13 25.28 7.76
N SER A 39 -4.34 24.62 8.60
CA SER A 39 -2.96 24.27 8.29
C SER A 39 -2.96 23.41 7.02
N ALA A 40 -2.19 23.82 6.01
CA ALA A 40 -1.97 22.99 4.82
C ALA A 40 -1.45 21.61 5.26
N PRO A 41 -1.88 20.50 4.60
CA PRO A 41 -1.39 19.17 4.94
C PRO A 41 0.13 19.14 4.84
N SER A 42 0.78 18.46 5.78
CA SER A 42 2.24 18.39 5.75
C SER A 42 2.69 17.62 4.49
N PRO A 43 3.88 17.92 3.95
CA PRO A 43 4.44 17.16 2.81
C PRO A 43 4.48 15.64 3.06
N VAL A 44 4.56 15.22 4.32
CA VAL A 44 4.54 13.82 4.75
C VAL A 44 3.15 13.21 4.59
N ASP A 45 2.10 13.94 4.95
CA ASP A 45 0.71 13.48 4.79
C ASP A 45 0.36 13.30 3.31
N GLY A 46 0.84 14.22 2.47
CA GLY A 46 0.68 14.14 1.01
C GLY A 46 1.38 12.92 0.42
N LEU A 47 2.60 12.61 0.87
CA LEU A 47 3.33 11.42 0.44
C LEU A 47 2.63 10.14 0.89
N GLN A 48 2.20 10.06 2.16
CA GLN A 48 1.45 8.91 2.67
C GLN A 48 0.18 8.66 1.86
N ALA A 49 -0.58 9.72 1.57
CA ALA A 49 -1.79 9.61 0.75
C ALA A 49 -1.49 9.08 -0.66
N ALA A 50 -0.37 9.50 -1.27
CA ALA A 50 0.04 9.01 -2.58
C ALA A 50 0.35 7.50 -2.55
N PHE A 51 1.09 7.01 -1.56
CA PHE A 51 1.38 5.58 -1.40
C PHE A 51 0.11 4.76 -1.18
N VAL A 52 -0.80 5.23 -0.34
CA VAL A 52 -2.10 4.59 -0.11
C VAL A 52 -2.90 4.52 -1.42
N GLY A 53 -2.92 5.60 -2.20
CA GLY A 53 -3.60 5.67 -3.49
C GLY A 53 -3.04 4.66 -4.51
N VAL A 54 -1.71 4.54 -4.61
CA VAL A 54 -1.07 3.55 -5.49
C VAL A 54 -1.45 2.12 -5.04
N ALA A 55 -1.33 1.82 -3.74
CA ALA A 55 -1.67 0.51 -3.22
C ALA A 55 -3.14 0.14 -3.49
N GLN A 56 -4.08 1.05 -3.26
CA GLN A 56 -5.50 0.80 -3.52
C GLN A 56 -5.80 0.51 -5.00
N ARG A 57 -5.09 1.19 -5.91
CA ARG A 57 -5.29 1.04 -7.35
C ARG A 57 -4.66 -0.22 -7.92
N VAL A 58 -3.49 -0.63 -7.42
CA VAL A 58 -2.70 -1.73 -8.00
C VAL A 58 -3.02 -3.08 -7.35
N ARG A 59 -3.29 -3.12 -6.04
CA ARG A 59 -3.54 -4.37 -5.30
C ARG A 59 -4.56 -5.31 -5.96
N PRO A 60 -5.69 -4.85 -6.54
CA PRO A 60 -6.65 -5.75 -7.18
C PRO A 60 -6.11 -6.56 -8.36
N ALA A 61 -5.04 -6.09 -9.02
CA ALA A 61 -4.37 -6.80 -10.12
C ALA A 61 -3.27 -7.75 -9.63
N VAL A 62 -2.89 -7.68 -8.35
CA VAL A 62 -1.86 -8.54 -7.74
C VAL A 62 -2.52 -9.76 -7.11
N VAL A 63 -2.07 -10.94 -7.52
CA VAL A 63 -2.64 -12.23 -7.14
C VAL A 63 -1.63 -13.07 -6.37
N ASN A 64 -2.14 -14.02 -5.61
CA ASN A 64 -1.35 -15.10 -5.07
C ASN A 64 -1.27 -16.23 -6.12
N VAL A 65 -0.08 -16.79 -6.28
CA VAL A 65 0.16 -17.97 -7.12
C VAL A 65 0.57 -19.10 -6.19
N GLY A 66 -0.35 -20.02 -5.94
CA GLY A 66 -0.12 -21.21 -5.14
C GLY A 66 0.24 -22.39 -6.03
N THR A 67 1.24 -23.18 -5.65
CA THR A 67 1.60 -24.39 -6.38
C THR A 67 1.66 -25.60 -5.46
N MET A 68 1.26 -26.75 -6.00
CA MET A 68 1.31 -28.02 -5.30
C MET A 68 2.15 -28.99 -6.11
N GLN A 69 3.15 -29.59 -5.46
CA GLN A 69 3.88 -30.73 -5.97
C GLN A 69 3.38 -32.00 -5.28
N ILE A 70 3.05 -33.00 -6.07
CA ILE A 70 2.75 -34.36 -5.63
C ILE A 70 4.07 -35.12 -5.78
N ALA A 71 4.86 -35.12 -4.71
CA ALA A 71 6.15 -35.81 -4.72
C ALA A 71 5.97 -37.32 -4.96
N ARG A 72 6.08 -37.77 -6.22
CA ARG A 72 6.32 -39.18 -6.55
C ARG A 72 7.80 -39.45 -6.30
N ARG A 73 8.07 -40.16 -5.20
CA ARG A 73 9.41 -40.48 -4.70
C ARG A 73 10.34 -41.00 -5.80
N ALA A 74 11.32 -40.18 -6.19
CA ALA A 74 12.52 -40.61 -6.89
C ALA A 74 13.72 -39.82 -6.34
N GLY A 75 14.56 -40.48 -5.54
CA GLY A 75 15.96 -40.10 -5.25
C GLY A 75 16.21 -38.82 -4.40
N PRO A 76 17.27 -38.79 -3.56
CA PRO A 76 17.71 -37.58 -2.88
C PRO A 76 18.70 -36.82 -3.76
N GLU A 77 18.26 -35.84 -4.55
CA GLU A 77 19.19 -34.99 -5.31
C GLU A 77 18.86 -33.48 -5.18
N ASN A 78 19.72 -32.81 -4.41
CA ASN A 78 20.09 -31.39 -4.38
C ASN A 78 19.02 -30.26 -4.32
N PRO A 79 18.92 -29.55 -3.18
CA PRO A 79 18.34 -28.21 -3.12
C PRO A 79 19.45 -27.15 -3.30
N GLY A 80 19.41 -26.38 -4.39
CA GLY A 80 20.28 -25.20 -4.50
C GLY A 80 20.46 -24.72 -5.92
N LEU A 81 19.65 -23.75 -6.34
CA LEU A 81 19.89 -22.99 -7.58
C LEU A 81 19.65 -21.48 -7.44
N PHE A 82 19.46 -20.96 -6.22
CA PHE A 82 19.27 -19.52 -5.96
C PHE A 82 20.00 -19.04 -4.68
N SER A 83 21.08 -19.71 -4.27
CA SER A 83 21.57 -19.68 -2.88
C SER A 83 22.77 -18.78 -2.57
N ASP A 84 23.17 -17.86 -3.46
CA ASP A 84 24.42 -17.11 -3.24
C ASP A 84 24.21 -15.64 -2.84
N ASP A 85 22.98 -15.13 -2.78
CA ASP A 85 22.69 -13.80 -2.20
C ASP A 85 22.31 -13.95 -0.70
N PRO A 86 23.21 -13.56 0.22
CA PRO A 86 22.99 -13.72 1.65
C PRO A 86 21.82 -12.88 2.18
N ALA A 87 21.48 -11.74 1.55
CA ALA A 87 20.39 -10.88 1.99
C ALA A 87 19.01 -11.49 1.66
N PHE A 88 18.88 -12.12 0.49
CA PHE A 88 17.66 -12.80 0.08
C PHE A 88 17.39 -14.05 0.92
N ARG A 89 18.45 -14.82 1.22
CA ARG A 89 18.36 -16.00 2.10
C ARG A 89 17.92 -15.64 3.50
N GLU A 90 18.51 -14.61 4.12
CA GLU A 90 18.16 -14.15 5.47
C GLU A 90 16.71 -13.66 5.53
N PHE A 91 16.28 -12.89 4.52
CA PHE A 91 14.89 -12.46 4.38
C PHE A 91 13.95 -13.68 4.30
N PHE A 92 14.26 -14.66 3.44
CA PHE A 92 13.42 -15.83 3.22
C PHE A 92 13.37 -16.75 4.46
N GLU A 93 14.50 -16.99 5.13
CA GLU A 93 14.55 -17.81 6.36
C GLU A 93 13.79 -17.16 7.52
N ARG A 94 13.92 -15.84 7.69
CA ARG A 94 13.19 -15.06 8.71
C ARG A 94 11.68 -15.02 8.43
N PHE A 95 11.28 -15.05 7.16
CA PHE A 95 9.92 -14.85 6.72
C PHE A 95 9.12 -16.17 6.53
N PHE A 96 9.76 -17.24 6.08
CA PHE A 96 9.10 -18.52 5.76
C PHE A 96 9.28 -19.62 6.80
N GLY A 97 10.13 -19.43 7.82
CA GLY A 97 10.31 -20.37 8.92
C GLY A 97 10.96 -21.68 8.49
N GLY A 98 12.21 -21.92 8.92
CA GLY A 98 12.94 -23.15 8.66
C GLY A 98 12.34 -24.36 9.38
N GLY A 99 11.27 -24.94 8.83
CA GLY A 99 10.69 -26.20 9.27
C GLY A 99 11.16 -27.34 8.36
N ARG A 100 11.99 -28.25 8.88
CA ARG A 100 12.21 -29.58 8.26
C ARG A 100 11.10 -30.51 8.76
N PRO A 101 10.16 -31.00 7.92
CA PRO A 101 9.25 -32.05 8.34
C PRO A 101 9.78 -33.41 7.89
N GLY A 102 9.84 -34.35 8.84
CA GLY A 102 10.42 -35.67 8.68
C GLY A 102 9.54 -36.68 7.94
N ALA A 103 10.24 -37.64 7.31
CA ALA A 103 9.87 -39.02 7.02
C ALA A 103 8.40 -39.39 6.69
N GLY A 104 8.18 -39.76 5.43
CA GLY A 104 7.24 -40.83 5.06
C GLY A 104 5.77 -40.45 4.83
N GLY A 105 5.50 -39.73 3.73
CA GLY A 105 4.14 -39.51 3.20
C GLY A 105 4.20 -38.80 1.84
N GLU A 106 3.08 -38.72 1.11
CA GLU A 106 2.94 -37.78 -0.01
C GLU A 106 3.13 -36.36 0.54
N PHE A 107 4.33 -35.81 0.38
CA PHE A 107 4.62 -34.45 0.82
C PHE A 107 3.99 -33.48 -0.18
N ARG A 108 2.89 -32.85 0.25
CA ARG A 108 2.37 -31.64 -0.39
C ARG A 108 3.18 -30.48 0.14
N LEU A 109 4.15 -30.03 -0.64
CA LEU A 109 4.87 -28.78 -0.38
C LEU A 109 4.10 -27.66 -1.08
N PRO A 110 3.30 -26.86 -0.36
CA PRO A 110 2.74 -25.66 -0.94
C PRO A 110 3.89 -24.69 -1.21
N SER A 111 4.07 -24.30 -2.47
CA SER A 111 4.89 -23.14 -2.81
C SER A 111 3.96 -21.94 -3.03
N LEU A 112 4.42 -20.80 -2.56
CA LEU A 112 3.66 -19.56 -2.43
C LEU A 112 4.41 -18.46 -3.16
N GLY A 113 3.75 -17.85 -4.14
CA GLY A 113 4.29 -16.75 -4.92
C GLY A 113 3.27 -15.64 -5.12
N SER A 114 3.71 -14.58 -5.77
CA SER A 114 2.86 -13.50 -6.25
C SER A 114 2.84 -13.50 -7.77
N GLY A 115 1.78 -12.95 -8.34
CA GLY A 115 1.70 -12.69 -9.77
C GLY A 115 0.90 -11.41 -10.04
N VAL A 116 0.96 -10.95 -11.28
CA VAL A 116 0.26 -9.74 -11.72
C VAL A 116 -0.59 -10.09 -12.95
N ILE A 117 -1.87 -9.74 -12.90
CA ILE A 117 -2.79 -9.92 -14.04
C ILE A 117 -2.43 -8.89 -15.12
N ILE A 118 -2.03 -9.36 -16.29
CA ILE A 118 -1.55 -8.52 -17.41
C ILE A 118 -2.58 -8.36 -18.53
N ASP A 119 -3.64 -9.17 -18.55
CA ASP A 119 -4.73 -9.01 -19.52
C ASP A 119 -6.10 -9.46 -19.00
N LYS A 120 -7.15 -9.16 -19.78
CA LYS A 120 -8.54 -9.52 -19.46
C LYS A 120 -8.87 -11.01 -19.68
N ARG A 121 -7.98 -11.76 -20.33
CA ARG A 121 -8.14 -13.21 -20.54
C ARG A 121 -7.74 -14.01 -19.30
N GLY A 122 -7.09 -13.36 -18.32
CA GLY A 122 -6.63 -13.98 -17.10
C GLY A 122 -5.17 -14.41 -17.17
N ASP A 123 -4.36 -13.82 -18.04
CA ASP A 123 -2.90 -14.04 -18.04
C ASP A 123 -2.26 -13.37 -16.82
N VAL A 124 -1.51 -14.15 -16.06
CA VAL A 124 -0.78 -13.75 -14.86
C VAL A 124 0.71 -13.91 -15.12
N LEU A 125 1.44 -12.80 -15.03
CA LEU A 125 2.90 -12.81 -15.05
C LEU A 125 3.42 -13.12 -13.64
N THR A 126 4.31 -14.10 -13.52
CA THR A 126 4.95 -14.51 -12.27
C THR A 126 6.38 -14.99 -12.55
N ASN A 127 7.08 -15.44 -11.52
CA ASN A 127 8.41 -16.00 -11.65
C ASN A 127 8.37 -17.46 -12.09
N PHE A 128 9.34 -17.88 -12.91
CA PHE A 128 9.48 -19.28 -13.29
C PHE A 128 9.72 -20.17 -12.07
N HIS A 129 10.57 -19.74 -11.12
CA HIS A 129 10.85 -20.53 -9.93
C HIS A 129 9.61 -20.81 -9.05
N VAL A 130 8.57 -19.96 -9.11
CA VAL A 130 7.31 -20.16 -8.37
C VAL A 130 6.54 -21.37 -8.91
N VAL A 131 6.56 -21.56 -10.23
CA VAL A 131 5.79 -22.61 -10.93
C VAL A 131 6.62 -23.83 -11.31
N LYS A 132 7.94 -23.80 -11.06
CA LYS A 132 8.86 -24.88 -11.42
C LYS A 132 8.48 -26.19 -10.72
N GLY A 133 8.25 -27.24 -11.51
CA GLY A 133 7.91 -28.57 -11.02
C GLY A 133 6.52 -28.68 -10.38
N ALA A 134 5.68 -27.66 -10.51
CA ALA A 134 4.31 -27.68 -9.98
C ALA A 134 3.43 -28.67 -10.77
N ASP A 135 2.78 -29.60 -10.07
CA ASP A 135 1.76 -30.47 -10.67
C ASP A 135 0.41 -29.75 -10.81
N ARG A 136 0.14 -28.83 -9.88
CA ARG A 136 -1.03 -27.94 -9.92
C ARG A 136 -0.63 -26.52 -9.58
N VAL A 137 -1.28 -25.58 -10.26
CA VAL A 137 -1.17 -24.16 -10.00
C VAL A 137 -2.56 -23.62 -9.70
N THR A 138 -2.67 -22.79 -8.68
CA THR A 138 -3.90 -22.07 -8.29
C THR A 138 -3.60 -20.58 -8.28
N VAL A 139 -4.49 -19.79 -8.85
CA VAL A 139 -4.44 -18.33 -8.81
C VAL A 139 -5.51 -17.85 -7.84
N ARG A 140 -5.12 -17.09 -6.81
CA ARG A 140 -6.03 -16.51 -5.83
C ARG A 140 -6.00 -14.99 -5.91
N LEU A 141 -7.15 -14.38 -6.19
CA LEU A 141 -7.29 -12.92 -6.24
C LEU A 141 -7.37 -12.31 -4.84
N GLY A 142 -7.16 -10.99 -4.75
CA GLY A 142 -7.35 -10.23 -3.51
C GLY A 142 -8.78 -10.28 -2.93
N SER A 143 -9.77 -10.68 -3.73
CA SER A 143 -11.14 -10.98 -3.27
C SER A 143 -11.26 -12.34 -2.57
N LYS A 144 -10.17 -13.10 -2.44
CA LYS A 144 -10.10 -14.47 -1.92
C LYS A 144 -10.76 -15.54 -2.81
N ARG A 145 -11.19 -15.17 -4.02
CA ARG A 145 -11.61 -16.17 -5.03
C ARG A 145 -10.39 -16.90 -5.58
N GLU A 146 -10.51 -18.21 -5.73
CA GLU A 146 -9.45 -19.10 -6.19
C GLU A 146 -9.84 -19.74 -7.53
N TYR A 147 -8.89 -19.83 -8.44
CA TYR A 147 -9.07 -20.35 -9.78
C TYR A 147 -7.97 -21.36 -10.12
N PRO A 148 -8.28 -22.47 -10.82
CA PRO A 148 -7.25 -23.33 -11.37
C PRO A 148 -6.44 -22.55 -12.42
N GLY A 149 -5.12 -22.64 -12.32
CA GLY A 149 -4.17 -22.02 -13.23
C GLY A 149 -3.52 -23.03 -14.16
N ARG A 150 -3.27 -22.63 -15.41
CA ARG A 150 -2.50 -23.39 -16.39
C ARG A 150 -1.27 -22.60 -16.81
N ILE A 151 -0.10 -23.23 -16.81
CA ILE A 151 1.13 -22.63 -17.33
C ILE A 151 1.00 -22.51 -18.85
N VAL A 152 1.09 -21.28 -19.38
CA VAL A 152 1.00 -20.97 -20.82
C VAL A 152 2.39 -20.93 -21.45
N GLY A 153 3.38 -20.42 -20.70
CA GLY A 153 4.76 -20.32 -21.16
C GLY A 153 5.72 -20.00 -20.02
N THR A 154 6.98 -20.35 -20.21
CA THR A 154 8.06 -20.10 -19.25
C THR A 154 9.33 -19.68 -19.96
N ASP A 155 10.08 -18.76 -19.37
CA ASP A 155 11.44 -18.41 -19.75
C ASP A 155 12.35 -18.61 -18.53
N THR A 156 13.22 -19.61 -18.63
CA THR A 156 14.14 -19.96 -17.54
C THR A 156 15.32 -18.99 -17.43
N LYS A 157 15.65 -18.24 -18.49
CA LYS A 157 16.79 -17.32 -18.49
C LYS A 157 16.47 -16.03 -17.74
N THR A 158 15.25 -15.53 -17.90
CA THR A 158 14.77 -14.31 -17.22
C THR A 158 13.94 -14.61 -15.97
N ASP A 159 13.82 -15.88 -15.59
CA ASP A 159 12.98 -16.36 -14.49
C ASP A 159 11.51 -15.89 -14.60
N LEU A 160 10.91 -15.95 -15.79
CA LEU A 160 9.53 -15.53 -16.03
C LEU A 160 8.61 -16.71 -16.37
N ALA A 161 7.35 -16.61 -15.97
CA ALA A 161 6.29 -17.52 -16.36
C ALA A 161 4.96 -16.80 -16.55
N VAL A 162 4.15 -17.31 -17.47
CA VAL A 162 2.76 -16.88 -17.66
C VAL A 162 1.84 -18.02 -17.24
N VAL A 163 0.95 -17.74 -16.30
CA VAL A 163 -0.11 -18.63 -15.85
C VAL A 163 -1.45 -18.05 -16.27
N ARG A 164 -2.30 -18.82 -16.93
CA ARG A 164 -3.66 -18.41 -17.30
C ARG A 164 -4.67 -19.05 -16.35
N PHE A 165 -5.61 -18.26 -15.88
CA PHE A 165 -6.84 -18.73 -15.23
C PHE A 165 -8.06 -18.23 -16.00
N GLU A 166 -9.22 -18.83 -15.74
CA GLU A 166 -10.48 -18.45 -16.39
C GLU A 166 -11.32 -17.60 -15.43
N PRO A 167 -11.34 -16.26 -15.58
CA PRO A 167 -12.11 -15.39 -14.69
C PRO A 167 -13.62 -15.52 -14.94
N GLU A 168 -14.39 -15.73 -13.88
CA GLU A 168 -15.87 -15.77 -13.93
C GLU A 168 -16.51 -14.37 -14.04
N SER A 169 -15.74 -13.33 -13.71
CA SER A 169 -16.18 -11.93 -13.73
C SER A 169 -15.05 -11.05 -14.25
N GLU A 170 -15.33 -9.78 -14.55
CA GLU A 170 -14.25 -8.84 -14.86
C GLU A 170 -13.19 -8.80 -13.74
N VAL A 171 -11.93 -8.74 -14.17
CA VAL A 171 -10.76 -8.65 -13.29
C VAL A 171 -10.00 -7.34 -13.51
N SER A 172 -9.32 -6.89 -12.48
CA SER A 172 -8.40 -5.75 -12.56
C SER A 172 -7.12 -6.18 -13.26
N VAL A 173 -6.67 -5.37 -14.20
CA VAL A 173 -5.48 -5.64 -15.02
C VAL A 173 -4.47 -4.54 -14.73
N ALA A 174 -3.20 -4.92 -14.58
CA ALA A 174 -2.12 -3.97 -14.40
C ALA A 174 -1.84 -3.22 -15.71
N THR A 175 -1.68 -1.90 -15.61
CA THR A 175 -1.14 -1.10 -16.71
C THR A 175 0.38 -1.28 -16.73
N LEU A 176 0.92 -1.77 -17.84
CA LEU A 176 2.37 -1.86 -18.04
C LEU A 176 2.93 -0.49 -18.46
N GLY A 177 4.01 -0.07 -17.80
CA GLY A 177 4.76 1.13 -18.14
C GLY A 177 5.95 0.83 -19.05
N ASP A 178 6.63 1.89 -19.48
CA ASP A 178 7.88 1.82 -20.23
C ASP A 178 9.08 1.81 -19.25
N SER A 179 9.84 0.72 -19.24
CA SER A 179 11.02 0.59 -18.36
C SER A 179 12.22 1.38 -18.86
N ASP A 180 12.31 1.68 -20.16
CA ASP A 180 13.46 2.39 -20.75
C ASP A 180 13.46 3.89 -20.39
N ALA A 181 12.30 4.40 -19.98
CA ALA A 181 12.12 5.78 -19.54
C ALA A 181 12.50 6.02 -18.06
N LEU A 182 12.76 4.96 -17.28
CA LEU A 182 13.06 5.07 -15.85
C LEU A 182 14.46 5.65 -15.61
N ARG A 183 14.62 6.38 -14.49
CA ARG A 183 15.92 6.94 -14.07
C ARG A 183 16.36 6.42 -12.72
N VAL A 184 17.67 6.29 -12.56
CA VAL A 184 18.28 5.95 -11.26
C VAL A 184 17.93 7.02 -10.23
N GLY A 185 17.40 6.59 -9.08
CA GLY A 185 16.94 7.45 -7.99
C GLY A 185 15.43 7.71 -7.98
N GLU A 186 14.68 7.20 -8.96
CA GLU A 186 13.22 7.23 -8.91
C GLU A 186 12.66 6.26 -7.86
N TRP A 187 11.53 6.65 -7.26
CA TRP A 187 10.88 5.87 -6.23
C TRP A 187 10.14 4.68 -6.84
N ALA A 188 10.26 3.51 -6.21
CA ALA A 188 9.54 2.30 -6.61
C ALA A 188 8.79 1.69 -5.42
N ILE A 189 7.67 1.03 -5.71
CA ILE A 189 6.87 0.31 -4.72
C ILE A 189 6.76 -1.13 -5.17
N ALA A 190 7.31 -2.07 -4.40
CA ALA A 190 7.12 -3.50 -4.61
C ALA A 190 5.82 -3.94 -3.92
N ILE A 191 4.92 -4.56 -4.70
CA ILE A 191 3.63 -5.08 -4.21
C ILE A 191 3.57 -6.57 -4.51
N GLY A 192 3.27 -7.37 -3.50
CA GLY A 192 3.08 -8.81 -3.61
C GLY A 192 1.91 -9.30 -2.77
N ASN A 193 1.47 -10.52 -3.05
CA ASN A 193 0.46 -11.24 -2.28
C ASN A 193 0.87 -12.72 -2.06
N PRO A 194 2.02 -12.99 -1.41
CA PRO A 194 2.50 -14.37 -1.24
C PRO A 194 1.62 -15.20 -0.31
N PHE A 195 0.78 -14.58 0.53
CA PHE A 195 -0.04 -15.29 1.51
C PHE A 195 -1.54 -15.33 1.18
N GLY A 196 -1.99 -14.60 0.15
CA GLY A 196 -3.41 -14.56 -0.21
C GLY A 196 -4.31 -13.91 0.85
N LEU A 197 -3.79 -12.95 1.63
CA LEU A 197 -4.45 -12.32 2.79
C LEU A 197 -5.43 -11.19 2.40
#